data_AF-A0A1A8GZS0-F1
#
_entry.id   AF-A0A1A8GZS0-F1
#
_cell.length_a   1.000
_cell.length_b   1.000
_cell.length_c   1.000
_cell.angle_alpha   90.00
_cell.angle_beta   90.00
_cell.angle_gamma   90.00
#
_symmetry.space_group_name_H-M   'P 1'
#
loop_
_entity.id
_entity.type
_entity.pdbx_description
1 polymer ?
#
loop_
_entity_poly.entity_id
_entity_poly.type
_entity_poly.pdbx_seq_one_letter_code
_entity_poly.pdbx_strand_id
1 'polypeptide(L)'
;PSPCLNGGTCIQKGETSYECSCVPGFSGKICNHNIDDCPGHECQNGGTCVDGVNTYNCQCPPHYTGQYCTENVDECELMPNACQNGGTCHDTHGSYHCVCVNGWTGDDCSENIDDCASAACYQG
;
A
#
# COMPACT_ATOMS: atom_id res chain seq x y z
N PRO A 1 -11.87 38.57 -5.46
CA PRO A 1 -11.48 37.24 -4.93
C PRO A 1 -12.43 36.82 -3.81
N SER A 2 -12.92 35.57 -3.81
CA SER A 2 -13.77 35.06 -2.72
C SER A 2 -12.93 34.89 -1.44
N PRO A 3 -13.42 35.30 -0.26
CA PRO A 3 -12.72 35.08 1.02
C PRO A 3 -12.82 33.63 1.52
N CYS A 4 -13.71 32.81 0.96
CA CYS A 4 -13.91 31.42 1.36
C CYS A 4 -12.93 30.51 0.64
N LEU A 5 -12.23 29.66 1.39
CA LEU A 5 -11.23 28.72 0.87
C LEU A 5 -11.86 27.36 0.51
N ASN A 6 -11.06 26.47 -0.09
CA ASN A 6 -11.39 25.06 -0.33
C ASN A 6 -12.75 24.83 -1.04
N GLY A 7 -13.07 25.67 -2.02
CA GLY A 7 -14.33 25.57 -2.77
C GLY A 7 -15.56 26.10 -2.03
N GLY A 8 -15.39 26.72 -0.86
CA GLY A 8 -16.48 27.34 -0.11
C GLY A 8 -17.18 28.46 -0.89
N THR A 9 -18.49 28.54 -0.74
CA THR A 9 -19.33 29.56 -1.39
C THR A 9 -19.48 30.78 -0.48
N CYS A 10 -19.11 31.96 -0.99
CA CYS A 10 -19.28 33.23 -0.27
C CYS A 10 -20.72 33.74 -0.40
N ILE A 11 -21.36 33.97 0.75
CA ILE A 11 -22.73 34.48 0.85
C ILE A 11 -22.66 35.86 1.49
N GLN A 12 -23.02 36.91 0.74
CA GLN A 12 -23.07 38.27 1.25
C GLN A 12 -24.24 38.42 2.25
N LYS A 13 -23.99 39.00 3.43
CA LYS A 13 -25.01 39.22 4.47
C LYS A 13 -25.28 40.70 4.78
N GLY A 14 -24.39 41.60 4.36
CA GLY A 14 -24.52 43.05 4.51
C GLY A 14 -23.44 43.77 3.71
N GLU A 15 -23.30 45.09 3.83
CA GLU A 15 -22.32 45.85 3.02
C GLU A 15 -20.85 45.46 3.30
N THR A 16 -20.55 45.04 4.53
CA THR A 16 -19.19 44.63 4.96
C THR A 16 -19.14 43.23 5.57
N SER A 17 -20.28 42.52 5.64
CA SER A 17 -20.37 41.19 6.26
C SER A 17 -20.68 40.10 5.23
N TYR A 18 -20.03 38.96 5.43
CA TYR A 18 -20.19 37.76 4.62
C TYR A 18 -20.19 36.52 5.51
N GLU A 19 -20.71 35.43 4.97
CA GLU A 19 -20.66 34.09 5.55
C GLU A 19 -20.16 33.12 4.48
N CYS A 20 -19.36 32.12 4.88
CA CYS A 20 -18.91 31.07 3.98
C CYS A 20 -19.73 29.80 4.21
N SER A 21 -20.35 29.29 3.15
CA SER A 21 -20.90 27.94 3.13
C SER A 21 -19.81 26.97 2.68
N CYS A 22 -19.33 26.14 3.59
CA CYS A 22 -18.28 25.16 3.31
C CYS A 22 -18.86 23.94 2.56
N VAL A 23 -18.04 23.35 1.71
CA VAL A 23 -18.33 22.04 1.12
C VAL A 23 -18.14 20.94 2.17
N PRO A 24 -18.73 19.74 2.00
CA PRO A 24 -18.48 18.61 2.91
C PRO A 24 -16.99 18.33 3.10
N GLY A 25 -16.60 17.99 4.33
CA GLY A 25 -15.20 17.80 4.73
C GLY A 25 -14.48 19.06 5.24
N PHE A 26 -15.00 20.27 5.02
CA PHE A 26 -14.38 21.50 5.52
C PHE A 26 -15.23 22.22 6.56
N SER A 27 -14.55 22.91 7.47
CA SER A 27 -15.14 23.69 8.54
C SER A 27 -14.39 25.00 8.79
N GLY A 28 -14.92 25.79 9.72
CA GLY A 28 -14.40 27.10 10.10
C GLY A 28 -15.01 28.26 9.31
N LYS A 29 -14.77 29.48 9.80
CA LYS A 29 -15.43 30.71 9.31
C LYS A 29 -15.17 30.97 7.82
N ILE A 30 -14.02 30.53 7.32
CA ILE A 30 -13.61 30.70 5.92
C ILE A 30 -13.30 29.36 5.24
N CYS A 31 -13.79 28.24 5.80
CA CYS A 31 -13.60 26.88 5.27
C CYS A 31 -12.13 26.44 5.18
N ASN A 32 -11.30 26.93 6.10
CA ASN A 32 -9.85 26.68 6.13
C ASN A 32 -9.45 25.44 6.94
N HIS A 33 -10.38 24.80 7.65
CA HIS A 33 -10.11 23.62 8.44
C HIS A 33 -10.65 22.39 7.73
N ASN A 34 -9.76 21.44 7.40
CA ASN A 34 -10.21 20.10 7.06
C ASN A 34 -10.74 19.43 8.33
N ILE A 35 -11.88 18.74 8.21
CA ILE A 35 -12.45 17.96 9.31
C ILE A 35 -11.66 16.65 9.40
N ASP A 36 -11.20 16.30 10.59
CA ASP A 36 -10.46 15.05 10.82
C ASP A 36 -11.39 13.84 10.64
N ASP A 37 -11.15 13.07 9.58
CA ASP A 37 -11.93 11.89 9.20
C ASP A 37 -11.38 10.59 9.84
N CYS A 38 -10.30 10.66 10.64
CA CYS A 38 -9.71 9.50 11.29
C CYS A 38 -10.39 8.99 12.58
N PRO A 39 -11.18 9.75 13.36
CA PRO A 39 -11.83 9.23 14.55
C PRO A 39 -12.73 8.01 14.24
N GLY A 40 -12.37 6.84 14.79
CA GLY A 40 -13.09 5.59 14.53
C GLY A 40 -12.73 4.88 13.22
N HIS A 41 -11.58 5.22 12.62
CA HIS A 41 -11.08 4.55 11.40
C HIS A 41 -10.89 3.04 11.57
N GLU A 42 -10.90 2.32 10.44
CA GLU A 42 -10.83 0.85 10.42
C GLU A 42 -9.47 0.29 9.99
N CYS A 43 -8.43 1.12 9.85
CA CYS A 43 -7.08 0.67 9.49
C CYS A 43 -6.57 -0.46 10.42
N GLN A 44 -6.26 -1.61 9.83
CA GLN A 44 -5.82 -2.82 10.53
C GLN A 44 -4.31 -2.99 10.49
N ASN A 45 -3.81 -4.02 11.20
CA ASN A 45 -2.41 -4.48 11.14
C ASN A 45 -1.35 -3.40 11.43
N GLY A 46 -1.69 -2.39 12.25
CA GLY A 46 -0.80 -1.28 12.55
C GLY A 46 -0.79 -0.17 11.49
N GLY A 47 -1.74 -0.18 10.56
CA GLY A 47 -1.97 0.91 9.61
C GLY A 47 -2.23 2.24 10.31
N THR A 48 -1.63 3.29 9.77
CA THR A 48 -1.82 4.67 10.25
C THR A 48 -2.92 5.33 9.45
N CYS A 49 -3.94 5.87 10.11
CA CYS A 49 -4.95 6.66 9.42
C CYS A 49 -4.38 8.00 8.96
N VAL A 50 -4.69 8.35 7.72
CA VAL A 50 -4.32 9.61 7.08
C VAL A 50 -5.60 10.34 6.74
N ASP A 51 -5.77 11.51 7.34
CA ASP A 51 -6.87 12.43 7.11
C ASP A 51 -6.94 12.84 5.62
N GLY A 52 -8.15 12.82 5.07
CA GLY A 52 -8.45 13.20 3.70
C GLY A 52 -9.59 14.22 3.66
N VAL A 53 -10.14 14.50 2.48
CA VAL A 53 -11.27 15.46 2.38
C VAL A 53 -12.57 14.68 2.36
N ASN A 54 -13.32 14.71 3.47
CA ASN A 54 -14.58 13.98 3.63
C ASN A 54 -14.41 12.46 3.43
N THR A 55 -13.24 11.96 3.78
CA THR A 55 -12.80 10.57 3.70
C THR A 55 -11.47 10.45 4.43
N TYR A 56 -11.09 9.23 4.81
CA TYR A 56 -9.73 8.92 5.24
C TYR A 56 -9.10 7.87 4.33
N ASN A 57 -7.78 7.71 4.43
CA ASN A 57 -7.05 6.59 3.85
C ASN A 57 -6.18 5.92 4.91
N CYS A 58 -5.87 4.64 4.73
CA CYS A 58 -4.92 3.94 5.58
C CYS A 58 -3.55 3.90 4.92
N GLN A 59 -2.54 4.44 5.61
CA GLN A 59 -1.15 4.19 5.29
C GLN A 59 -0.75 2.84 5.87
N CYS A 60 -0.58 1.85 5.00
CA CYS A 60 -0.25 0.49 5.40
C CYS A 60 1.23 0.35 5.77
N PRO A 61 1.53 -0.45 6.81
CA PRO A 61 2.90 -0.84 7.09
C PRO A 61 3.43 -1.76 5.98
N PRO A 62 4.75 -2.03 5.94
CA PRO A 62 5.31 -3.00 5.03
C PRO A 62 4.56 -4.32 5.09
N HIS A 63 4.43 -4.98 3.93
CA HIS A 63 3.75 -6.27 3.74
C HIS A 63 2.23 -6.28 3.82
N TYR A 64 1.58 -5.14 4.07
CA TYR A 64 0.13 -5.03 4.00
C TYR A 64 -0.32 -4.08 2.88
N THR A 65 -1.47 -4.39 2.30
CA THR A 65 -2.11 -3.63 1.24
C THR A 65 -3.64 -3.59 1.42
N GLY A 66 -4.32 -2.97 0.46
CA GLY A 66 -5.76 -2.77 0.48
C GLY A 66 -6.18 -1.51 1.25
N GLN A 67 -7.46 -1.13 1.10
CA GLN A 67 -8.00 0.12 1.66
C GLN A 67 -7.87 0.20 3.19
N TYR A 68 -7.94 -0.95 3.88
CA TYR A 68 -7.89 -1.04 5.34
C TYR A 68 -6.65 -1.77 5.86
N CYS A 69 -5.64 -1.98 5.00
CA CYS A 69 -4.42 -2.70 5.36
C CYS A 69 -4.66 -4.13 5.86
N THR A 70 -5.70 -4.78 5.33
CA THR A 70 -6.11 -6.15 5.70
C THR A 70 -5.52 -7.23 4.82
N GLU A 71 -5.01 -6.86 3.64
CA GLU A 71 -4.52 -7.79 2.64
C GLU A 71 -3.00 -7.93 2.78
N ASN A 72 -2.47 -9.15 2.55
CA ASN A 72 -1.03 -9.34 2.40
C ASN A 72 -0.59 -8.75 1.06
N VAL A 73 0.59 -8.13 1.03
CA VAL A 73 1.23 -7.82 -0.24
C VAL A 73 1.61 -9.13 -0.92
N ASP A 74 1.26 -9.29 -2.19
CA ASP A 74 1.75 -10.41 -3.00
C ASP A 74 3.13 -10.05 -3.56
N GLU A 75 4.18 -10.53 -2.89
CA GLU A 75 5.55 -10.26 -3.33
C GLU A 75 5.89 -10.92 -4.68
N CYS A 76 5.17 -11.97 -5.10
CA CYS A 76 5.34 -12.61 -6.39
C CYS A 76 4.79 -11.75 -7.54
N GLU A 77 3.67 -11.05 -7.32
CA GLU A 77 3.15 -10.09 -8.31
C GLU A 77 4.02 -8.83 -8.42
N LEU A 78 4.58 -8.38 -7.30
CA LEU A 78 5.50 -7.22 -7.30
C LEU A 78 6.85 -7.53 -7.93
N MET A 79 7.33 -8.77 -7.78
CA MET A 79 8.64 -9.22 -8.28
C MET A 79 8.48 -10.48 -9.15
N PRO A 80 7.96 -10.35 -10.38
CA PRO A 80 7.65 -11.50 -11.24
C PRO A 80 8.87 -12.34 -11.64
N ASN A 81 10.10 -11.83 -11.47
CA ASN A 81 11.35 -12.57 -11.72
C ASN A 81 12.10 -12.93 -10.43
N ALA A 82 11.41 -12.95 -9.28
CA ALA A 82 12.02 -13.29 -8.00
C ALA A 82 12.56 -14.72 -7.95
N CYS A 83 11.91 -15.66 -8.64
CA CYS A 83 12.39 -17.03 -8.77
C CYS A 83 13.01 -17.27 -10.16
N GLN A 84 14.29 -17.63 -10.17
CA GLN A 84 15.05 -17.87 -11.40
C GLN A 84 14.86 -19.29 -11.93
N ASN A 85 15.37 -19.53 -13.14
CA ASN A 85 15.51 -20.86 -13.75
C ASN A 85 14.23 -21.72 -13.79
N GLY A 86 13.07 -21.07 -13.90
CA GLY A 86 11.77 -21.74 -13.94
C GLY A 86 11.23 -22.15 -12.56
N GLY A 87 11.79 -21.62 -11.47
CA GLY A 87 11.23 -21.75 -10.13
C GLY A 87 9.84 -21.12 -10.03
N THR A 88 8.97 -21.71 -9.20
CA THR A 88 7.62 -21.18 -8.93
C THR A 88 7.65 -20.31 -7.69
N CYS A 89 7.16 -19.07 -7.81
CA CYS A 89 7.02 -18.17 -6.68
C CYS A 89 5.76 -18.47 -5.89
N HIS A 90 5.87 -18.48 -4.57
CA HIS A 90 4.77 -18.63 -3.65
C HIS A 90 4.78 -17.51 -2.61
N ASP A 91 3.72 -16.72 -2.61
CA ASP A 91 3.49 -15.66 -1.64
C ASP A 91 3.40 -16.21 -0.21
N THR A 92 3.94 -15.46 0.74
CA THR A 92 3.86 -15.75 2.18
C THR A 92 3.64 -14.47 2.95
N HIS A 93 3.19 -14.57 4.20
CA HIS A 93 2.97 -13.35 4.97
C HIS A 93 4.28 -12.61 5.25
N GLY A 94 4.46 -11.46 4.60
CA GLY A 94 5.65 -10.63 4.71
C GLY A 94 6.86 -11.05 3.88
N SER A 95 6.69 -12.00 2.96
CA SER A 95 7.78 -12.45 2.09
C SER A 95 7.28 -13.36 0.98
N TYR A 96 8.18 -13.95 0.22
CA TYR A 96 7.87 -15.03 -0.71
C TYR A 96 8.86 -16.17 -0.52
N HIS A 97 8.52 -17.34 -1.06
CA HIS A 97 9.47 -18.44 -1.21
C HIS A 97 9.44 -19.01 -2.62
N CYS A 98 10.60 -19.39 -3.12
CA CYS A 98 10.73 -20.04 -4.42
C CYS A 98 10.76 -21.56 -4.24
N VAL A 99 9.94 -22.25 -5.03
CA VAL A 99 10.03 -23.71 -5.21
C VAL A 99 10.83 -23.98 -6.48
N CYS A 100 12.04 -24.49 -6.30
CA CYS A 100 12.98 -24.74 -7.38
C CYS A 100 12.65 -26.02 -8.14
N VAL A 101 12.90 -25.99 -9.45
CA VAL A 101 12.87 -27.20 -10.28
C VAL A 101 14.14 -28.04 -10.06
N ASN A 102 14.10 -29.32 -10.40
CA ASN A 102 15.25 -30.22 -10.26
C ASN A 102 16.51 -29.65 -10.93
N GLY A 103 17.65 -29.75 -10.24
CA GLY A 103 18.94 -29.21 -10.69
C GLY A 103 19.21 -27.76 -10.26
N TRP A 104 18.30 -27.11 -9.53
CA TRP A 104 18.49 -25.76 -8.98
C TRP A 104 18.18 -25.69 -7.49
N THR A 105 18.88 -24.79 -6.79
CA THR A 105 18.76 -24.55 -5.34
C THR A 105 19.00 -23.06 -5.02
N GLY A 106 18.92 -22.70 -3.74
CA GLY A 106 19.02 -21.33 -3.24
C GLY A 106 17.66 -20.67 -3.07
N ASP A 107 17.61 -19.55 -2.35
CA ASP A 107 16.37 -18.84 -2.00
C ASP A 107 15.61 -18.34 -3.25
N ASP A 108 16.34 -18.05 -4.34
CA ASP A 108 15.82 -17.58 -5.62
C ASP A 108 16.02 -18.58 -6.77
N CYS A 109 16.42 -19.83 -6.47
CA CYS A 109 16.71 -20.86 -7.47
C CYS A 109 17.83 -20.51 -8.46
N SER A 110 18.75 -19.62 -8.10
CA SER A 110 19.86 -19.21 -8.97
C SER A 110 21.06 -20.17 -8.96
N GLU A 111 21.15 -21.06 -7.97
CA GLU A 111 22.30 -21.94 -7.80
C GLU A 111 22.07 -23.26 -8.52
N ASN A 112 23.01 -23.65 -9.39
CA ASN A 112 22.96 -24.94 -10.08
C ASN A 112 23.45 -26.05 -9.15
N ILE A 113 22.68 -27.13 -9.04
CA ILE A 113 23.11 -28.34 -8.32
C ILE A 113 24.05 -29.11 -9.25
N ASP A 114 25.32 -29.24 -8.86
CA ASP A 114 26.28 -30.07 -9.57
C ASP A 114 26.02 -31.56 -9.27
N ASP A 115 25.08 -32.14 -10.02
CA ASP A 115 24.76 -33.56 -9.96
C ASP A 115 25.97 -34.45 -10.31
N CYS A 116 26.98 -33.91 -11.00
CA CYS A 116 28.21 -34.63 -11.34
C CYS A 116 29.19 -34.72 -10.17
N ALA A 117 29.13 -33.80 -9.20
CA ALA A 117 29.99 -33.84 -8.02
C ALA A 117 29.64 -35.01 -7.07
N SER A 118 28.38 -35.44 -7.07
CA SER A 118 27.91 -36.60 -6.28
C SER A 118 27.91 -37.92 -7.05
N ALA A 119 27.94 -37.86 -8.39
CA ALA A 119 28.02 -39.04 -9.24
C ALA A 119 29.42 -39.67 -9.15
N ALA A 120 29.51 -40.88 -8.60
CA ALA A 120 30.73 -41.68 -8.71
C ALA A 120 30.99 -41.97 -10.19
N CYS A 121 32.01 -41.33 -10.76
CA CYS A 121 32.47 -41.63 -12.13
C CYS A 121 32.93 -43.09 -12.21
N TYR A 122 32.13 -43.95 -12.83
CA TYR A 122 32.60 -45.27 -13.25
C TYR A 122 33.44 -45.10 -14.51
N GLN A 123 34.72 -45.46 -14.42
CA GLN A 123 35.64 -45.46 -15.56
C GLN A 123 35.12 -46.40 -16.65
N GLY A 124 34.85 -45.85 -17.82
CA GLY A 124 34.77 -46.58 -19.09
C GLY A 124 36.07 -46.41 -19.85
#